data_AF-A0A1W9QGI8-F1
#
_entry.id   AF-A0A1W9QGI8-F1
#
_cell.length_a   1.000
_cell.length_b   1.000
_cell.length_c   1.000
_cell.angle_alpha   90.00
_cell.angle_beta   90.00
_cell.angle_gamma   90.00
#
_symmetry.space_group_name_H-M   'P 1'
#
loop_
_entity.id
_entity.type
_entity.pdbx_description
1 polymer ?
#
loop_
_entity_poly.entity_id
_entity_poly.type
_entity_poly.pdbx_seq_one_letter_code
_entity_poly.pdbx_strand_id
1 'polypeptide(L)'
;MAAKKKGKKKTAKVAKVASSTTIRQGDKAAFVRSLPRSMAASEVVDRAKEKGMIISKAYVHNIRSAANKAARALMAKEGKKTVKGNKAKLESQLKELVIALGPARAKKLLSQVEVSLAIAAKK
;
A
#
# COMPACT_ATOMS: atom_id res chain seq x y z
N MET A 1 -44.57 -53.78 3.93
CA MET A 1 -43.25 -54.09 4.52
C MET A 1 -42.49 -52.79 4.75
N ALA A 2 -41.95 -52.60 5.98
CA ALA A 2 -40.94 -51.64 6.48
C ALA A 2 -41.05 -50.14 6.06
N ALA A 3 -41.33 -49.12 6.89
CA ALA A 3 -40.97 -48.73 8.27
C ALA A 3 -39.50 -48.29 8.51
N LYS A 4 -39.23 -46.96 8.52
CA LYS A 4 -38.49 -46.17 9.56
C LYS A 4 -38.12 -44.76 9.01
N LYS A 5 -38.63 -43.64 9.55
CA LYS A 5 -38.29 -42.90 10.79
C LYS A 5 -36.98 -42.08 10.77
N LYS A 6 -37.14 -40.78 11.06
CA LYS A 6 -36.24 -39.86 11.82
C LYS A 6 -34.97 -39.40 11.09
N GLY A 7 -34.55 -38.13 11.14
CA GLY A 7 -35.02 -37.00 11.91
C GLY A 7 -34.09 -35.80 11.72
N LYS A 8 -34.70 -34.62 11.73
CA LYS A 8 -34.11 -33.28 11.80
C LYS A 8 -33.26 -33.14 13.09
N LYS A 9 -31.94 -32.98 12.96
CA LYS A 9 -31.02 -32.45 14.00
C LYS A 9 -29.92 -31.70 13.22
N LYS A 10 -29.88 -30.37 13.07
CA LYS A 10 -29.81 -29.31 14.10
C LYS A 10 -28.92 -29.72 15.27
N THR A 11 -27.64 -29.95 14.99
CA THR A 11 -26.55 -29.80 15.98
C THR A 11 -26.30 -28.28 16.12
N ALA A 12 -27.06 -27.61 16.97
CA ALA A 12 -26.72 -27.40 18.38
C ALA A 12 -25.40 -26.63 18.51
N LYS A 13 -25.57 -25.30 18.66
CA LYS A 13 -24.65 -24.33 19.25
C LYS A 13 -23.75 -25.00 20.29
N VAL A 14 -22.45 -25.10 19.99
CA VAL A 14 -21.42 -25.14 21.03
C VAL A 14 -21.13 -23.67 21.38
N ALA A 15 -21.84 -23.17 22.38
CA ALA A 15 -21.45 -21.95 23.05
C ALA A 15 -20.38 -22.31 24.09
N LYS A 16 -19.15 -21.81 23.92
CA LYS A 16 -18.21 -21.66 25.05
C LYS A 16 -17.25 -20.49 24.83
N VAL A 17 -17.67 -19.35 25.39
CA VAL A 17 -16.90 -18.34 26.13
C VAL A 17 -15.56 -17.85 25.55
N ALA A 18 -15.56 -16.64 25.00
CA ALA A 18 -14.61 -15.56 25.34
C ALA A 18 -15.05 -14.28 24.62
N SER A 19 -15.10 -13.17 25.34
CA SER A 19 -15.36 -11.83 24.81
C SER A 19 -14.47 -11.54 23.60
N SER A 20 -15.03 -11.59 22.39
CA SER A 20 -14.25 -11.25 21.20
C SER A 20 -14.04 -9.75 21.19
N THR A 21 -12.87 -9.30 21.63
CA THR A 21 -12.28 -8.08 21.08
C THR A 21 -12.24 -8.32 19.58
N THR A 22 -13.24 -7.83 18.84
CA THR A 22 -13.36 -8.04 17.40
C THR A 22 -12.15 -7.40 16.75
N ILE A 23 -11.10 -8.19 16.49
CA ILE A 23 -9.92 -7.78 15.74
C ILE A 23 -10.46 -7.16 14.45
N ARG A 24 -10.29 -5.85 14.31
CA ARG A 24 -10.85 -5.13 13.16
C ARG A 24 -10.14 -5.64 11.92
N GLN A 25 -10.84 -5.64 10.79
CA GLN A 25 -10.22 -6.08 9.52
C GLN A 25 -8.96 -5.26 9.19
N GLY A 26 -8.91 -4.00 9.63
CA GLY A 26 -7.72 -3.15 9.56
C GLY A 26 -6.51 -3.71 10.31
N ASP A 27 -6.71 -4.32 11.48
CA ASP A 27 -5.64 -4.82 12.34
C ASP A 27 -4.96 -6.05 11.72
N LYS A 28 -5.74 -6.94 11.08
CA LYS A 28 -5.21 -8.09 10.33
C LYS A 28 -4.35 -7.62 9.14
N ALA A 29 -4.85 -6.63 8.41
CA ALA A 29 -4.13 -6.08 7.27
C ALA A 29 -2.86 -5.32 7.70
N ALA A 30 -2.91 -4.62 8.84
CA ALA A 30 -1.76 -3.94 9.43
C ALA A 30 -0.68 -4.94 9.83
N PHE A 31 -1.05 -6.06 10.45
CA PHE A 31 -0.13 -7.14 10.79
C PHE A 31 0.56 -7.74 9.55
N VAL A 32 -0.18 -8.01 8.47
CA VAL A 32 0.43 -8.53 7.24
C VAL A 32 1.39 -7.52 6.61
N ARG A 33 1.11 -6.21 6.71
CA ARG A 33 1.97 -5.14 6.17
C ARG A 33 3.22 -4.88 6.99
N SER A 34 3.21 -5.16 8.29
CA SER A 34 4.38 -4.95 9.16
C SER A 34 5.44 -6.04 9.01
N LEU A 35 5.09 -7.19 8.45
CA LEU A 35 6.03 -8.29 8.21
C LEU A 35 6.84 -8.12 6.91
N PRO A 36 8.06 -8.67 6.84
CA PRO A 36 8.86 -8.66 5.61
C PRO A 36 8.14 -9.33 4.43
N ARG A 37 8.34 -8.77 3.22
CA ARG A 37 7.76 -9.29 1.98
C ARG A 37 8.42 -10.58 1.47
N SER A 38 9.68 -10.80 1.84
CA SER A 38 10.43 -12.03 1.52
C SER A 38 9.91 -13.25 2.28
N MET A 39 9.22 -13.05 3.40
CA MET A 39 8.67 -14.12 4.23
C MET A 39 7.56 -14.89 3.50
N ALA A 40 7.56 -16.22 3.62
CA ALA A 40 6.56 -17.06 2.98
C ALA A 40 5.15 -16.78 3.56
N ALA A 41 4.13 -16.83 2.71
CA ALA A 41 2.76 -16.55 3.15
C ALA A 41 2.24 -17.59 4.18
N SER A 42 2.77 -18.81 4.17
CA SER A 42 2.46 -19.84 5.17
C SER A 42 2.95 -19.43 6.56
N GLU A 43 4.21 -18.97 6.67
CA GLU A 43 4.80 -18.51 7.94
C GLU A 43 4.06 -17.30 8.52
N VAL A 44 3.56 -16.41 7.65
CA VAL A 44 2.71 -15.28 8.08
C VAL A 44 1.41 -15.77 8.71
N VAL A 45 0.80 -16.82 8.16
CA VAL A 45 -0.42 -17.41 8.71
C VAL A 45 -0.16 -18.05 10.06
N ASP A 46 0.98 -18.72 10.22
CA ASP A 46 1.32 -19.37 11.49
C ASP A 46 1.60 -18.34 12.59
N ARG A 47 2.35 -17.27 12.28
CA ARG A 47 2.53 -16.13 13.19
C ARG A 47 1.22 -15.38 13.48
N ALA A 48 0.27 -15.36 12.54
CA ALA A 48 -1.05 -14.77 12.78
C ALA A 48 -1.82 -15.60 13.81
N LYS A 49 -1.79 -16.93 13.70
CA LYS A 49 -2.45 -17.84 14.65
C LYS A 49 -1.89 -17.69 16.06
N GLU A 50 -0.57 -17.56 16.20
CA GLU A 50 0.10 -17.28 17.50
C GLU A 50 -0.47 -16.03 18.18
N LYS A 51 -0.86 -15.03 17.38
CA LYS A 51 -1.48 -13.78 17.86
C LYS A 51 -3.01 -13.84 17.96
N GLY A 52 -3.61 -15.04 17.86
CA GLY A 52 -5.05 -15.23 17.89
C GLY A 52 -5.79 -14.70 16.65
N MET A 53 -5.08 -14.46 15.54
CA MET A 53 -5.66 -13.95 14.30
C MET A 53 -5.82 -15.07 13.26
N ILE A 54 -7.04 -15.25 12.77
CA ILE A 54 -7.33 -16.14 11.64
C ILE A 54 -7.15 -15.36 10.34
N ILE A 55 -6.13 -15.75 9.58
CA ILE A 55 -5.75 -15.19 8.28
C ILE A 55 -5.56 -16.33 7.27
N SER A 56 -6.06 -16.18 6.04
CA SER A 56 -5.83 -17.15 4.96
C SER A 56 -4.62 -16.76 4.09
N LYS A 57 -4.01 -17.74 3.43
CA LYS A 57 -2.89 -17.49 2.50
C LYS A 57 -3.29 -16.53 1.37
N ALA A 58 -4.50 -16.71 0.82
CA ALA A 58 -5.06 -15.81 -0.20
C ALA A 58 -5.19 -14.37 0.32
N TYR A 59 -5.63 -14.19 1.58
CA TYR A 59 -5.70 -12.87 2.19
C TYR A 59 -4.33 -12.20 2.29
N VAL A 60 -3.29 -12.93 2.69
CA VAL A 60 -1.90 -12.42 2.74
C VAL A 60 -1.47 -11.92 1.36
N HIS A 61 -1.69 -12.71 0.30
CA HIS A 61 -1.35 -12.32 -1.06
C HIS A 61 -2.11 -11.07 -1.51
N ASN A 62 -3.41 -10.96 -1.21
CA ASN A 62 -4.22 -9.78 -1.56
C ASN A 62 -3.76 -8.51 -0.86
N ILE A 63 -3.41 -8.59 0.43
CA ILE A 63 -2.89 -7.42 1.16
C ILE A 63 -1.52 -7.00 0.60
N ARG A 64 -0.64 -7.95 0.30
CA ARG A 64 0.68 -7.67 -0.30
C ARG A 64 0.56 -7.06 -1.70
N SER A 65 -0.32 -7.60 -2.55
CA SER A 65 -0.54 -7.10 -3.90
C SER A 65 -1.17 -5.71 -3.91
N ALA A 66 -2.15 -5.45 -3.03
CA ALA A 66 -2.74 -4.13 -2.86
C ALA A 66 -1.70 -3.08 -2.42
N ALA A 67 -0.79 -3.45 -1.52
CA ALA A 67 0.31 -2.57 -1.10
C ALA A 67 1.26 -2.24 -2.25
N ASN A 68 1.56 -3.20 -3.14
CA ASN A 68 2.38 -2.96 -4.32
C ASN A 68 1.67 -2.06 -5.34
N LYS A 69 0.37 -2.25 -5.55
CA LYS A 69 -0.41 -1.40 -6.45
C LYS A 69 -0.43 0.05 -5.96
N ALA A 70 -0.60 0.26 -4.65
CA ALA A 70 -0.55 1.59 -4.05
C ALA A 70 0.83 2.24 -4.24
N ALA A 71 1.92 1.50 -3.99
CA ALA A 71 3.28 2.00 -4.19
C ALA A 71 3.54 2.40 -5.65
N ARG A 72 3.12 1.57 -6.62
CA ARG A 72 3.22 1.88 -8.05
C ARG A 72 2.41 3.11 -8.45
N ALA A 73 1.20 3.25 -7.90
CA ALA A 73 0.34 4.41 -8.17
C ALA A 73 0.95 5.72 -7.64
N LEU A 74 1.65 5.69 -6.50
CA LEU A 74 2.38 6.83 -5.98
C LEU A 74 3.55 7.21 -6.90
N MET A 75 4.37 6.23 -7.30
CA MET A 75 5.48 6.47 -8.22
C MET A 75 5.01 7.00 -9.59
N ALA A 76 3.87 6.51 -10.10
CA ALA A 76 3.27 7.00 -11.34
C ALA A 76 2.74 8.45 -11.21
N LYS A 77 2.25 8.84 -10.03
CA LYS A 77 1.83 10.23 -9.76
C LYS A 77 3.02 11.18 -9.68
N GLU A 78 4.17 10.73 -9.17
CA GLU A 78 5.35 11.58 -9.07
C GLU A 78 6.03 11.81 -10.43
N GLY A 79 6.04 10.81 -11.32
CA GLY A 79 6.53 10.97 -12.70
C GLY A 79 5.65 11.86 -13.60
N LYS A 80 4.41 12.15 -13.19
CA LYS A 80 3.43 12.91 -13.98
C LYS A 80 2.97 14.20 -13.28
N LYS A 81 3.86 14.85 -12.51
CA LYS A 81 3.62 16.22 -12.04
C LYS A 81 3.96 17.19 -13.17
N THR A 82 3.09 17.31 -14.16
CA THR A 82 3.09 18.49 -15.01
C THR A 82 2.70 19.68 -14.12
N VAL A 83 3.59 20.67 -13.99
CA VAL A 83 3.30 21.88 -13.23
C VAL A 83 2.15 22.59 -13.94
N LYS A 84 0.94 22.43 -13.42
CA LYS A 84 -0.26 23.07 -13.97
C LYS A 84 -0.38 24.45 -13.32
N GLY A 85 0.09 25.47 -14.02
CA GLY A 85 0.09 26.85 -13.54
C GLY A 85 0.15 27.84 -14.69
N ASN A 86 -0.25 29.08 -14.42
CA ASN A 86 -0.09 30.18 -15.38
C ASN A 86 1.41 30.42 -15.60
N LYS A 87 1.88 30.38 -16.85
CA LYS A 87 3.29 30.54 -17.21
C LYS A 87 3.90 31.82 -16.66
N ALA A 88 3.16 32.94 -16.74
CA ALA A 88 3.60 34.23 -16.22
C ALA A 88 3.87 34.20 -14.70
N LYS A 89 3.04 33.46 -13.94
CA LYS A 89 3.24 33.32 -12.49
C LYS A 89 4.46 32.46 -12.17
N LEU A 90 4.68 31.38 -12.93
CA LEU A 90 5.84 30.51 -12.77
C LEU A 90 7.14 31.25 -13.08
N GLU A 91 7.14 32.11 -14.10
CA GLU A 91 8.30 32.95 -14.44
C GLU A 91 8.62 33.96 -13.33
N SER A 92 7.60 34.62 -12.74
CA SER A 92 7.82 35.52 -11.61
C SER A 92 8.39 34.79 -10.39
N GLN A 93 7.87 33.61 -10.07
CA GLN A 93 8.39 32.77 -8.98
C GLN A 93 9.83 32.33 -9.24
N LEU A 94 10.16 31.99 -10.49
CA LEU A 94 11.51 31.65 -10.87
C LEU A 94 12.45 32.86 -10.69
N LYS A 95 12.03 34.07 -11.10
CA LYS A 95 12.82 35.30 -10.93
C LYS A 95 13.10 35.58 -9.46
N GLU A 96 12.10 35.49 -8.59
CA GLU A 96 12.25 35.65 -7.13
C GLU A 96 13.24 34.64 -6.55
N LEU A 97 13.13 33.37 -6.95
CA LEU A 97 14.04 32.30 -6.49
C LEU A 97 15.47 32.50 -7.00
N VAL A 98 15.65 32.97 -8.23
CA VAL A 98 16.98 33.28 -8.78
C VAL A 98 17.63 34.43 -8.03
N ILE A 99 16.86 35.45 -7.65
CA ILE A 99 17.35 36.56 -6.82
C ILE A 99 17.74 36.04 -5.42
N ALA A 100 16.90 35.19 -4.80
CA ALA A 100 17.14 34.68 -3.45
C ALA A 100 18.30 33.67 -3.36
N LEU A 101 18.44 32.75 -4.31
CA LEU A 101 19.49 31.73 -4.35
C LEU A 101 20.80 32.23 -5.00
N GLY A 102 20.70 33.32 -5.76
CA GLY A 102 21.76 33.85 -6.61
C GLY A 102 21.88 33.14 -7.97
N PRO A 103 22.35 33.86 -9.01
CA PRO A 103 22.36 33.37 -10.39
C PRO A 103 23.29 32.17 -10.60
N ALA A 104 24.42 32.10 -9.88
CA ALA A 104 25.37 30.99 -10.00
C ALA A 104 24.75 29.66 -9.54
N ARG A 105 24.00 29.66 -8.43
CA ARG A 105 23.33 28.47 -7.92
C ARG A 105 22.16 28.06 -8.82
N ALA A 106 21.39 29.03 -9.31
CA ALA A 106 20.29 28.78 -10.24
C ALA A 106 20.76 28.10 -11.54
N LYS A 107 21.85 28.58 -12.15
CA LYS A 107 22.45 27.95 -13.35
C LYS A 107 22.87 26.49 -13.11
N LYS A 108 23.48 26.20 -11.97
CA LYS A 108 23.86 24.83 -11.61
C LYS A 108 22.64 23.92 -11.48
N LEU A 109 21.55 24.39 -10.87
CA LEU A 109 20.31 23.61 -10.78
C LEU A 109 19.68 23.38 -12.16
N LEU A 110 19.69 24.38 -13.04
CA LEU A 110 19.20 24.23 -14.42
C LEU A 110 20.00 23.17 -15.18
N SER A 111 21.34 23.18 -15.10
CA SER A 111 22.16 22.15 -15.76
C SER A 111 21.86 20.72 -15.25
N GLN A 112 21.52 20.55 -13.97
CA GLN A 112 21.14 19.25 -13.42
C GLN A 112 19.78 18.77 -13.96
N VAL A 113 18.85 19.70 -14.15
CA VAL A 113 17.54 19.42 -14.76
C VAL A 113 17.72 19.05 -16.22
N GLU A 114 18.53 19.79 -16.99
CA GLU A 114 18.83 19.49 -18.40
C GLU A 114 19.41 18.08 -18.58
N VAL A 115 20.40 17.71 -17.76
CA VAL A 115 20.97 16.34 -17.77
C VAL A 115 19.91 15.30 -17.42
N SER A 116 19.07 15.55 -16.42
CA SER A 116 18.00 14.62 -16.01
C SER A 116 16.95 14.42 -17.10
N LEU A 117 16.59 15.49 -17.83
CA LEU A 117 15.67 15.43 -18.96
C LEU A 117 16.29 14.70 -20.16
N ALA A 118 17.57 14.92 -20.44
CA ALA A 118 18.28 14.21 -21.50
C ALA A 118 18.37 12.69 -21.24
N ILE A 119 18.56 12.29 -19.98
CA ILE A 119 18.52 10.88 -19.57
C ILE A 119 17.11 10.30 -19.72
N ALA A 120 16.08 11.06 -19.32
CA ALA A 120 14.69 10.63 -19.44
C ALA A 120 14.23 10.50 -20.90
N ALA A 121 14.76 11.31 -21.83
CA ALA A 121 14.43 11.26 -23.25
C ALA A 121 15.11 10.10 -24.02
N LYS A 122 16.18 9.52 -23.47
CA LYS A 122 16.88 8.35 -24.05
C LYS A 122 16.30 6.99 -23.60
N LYS A 123 15.27 6.99 -22.77
CA LYS A 123 14.66 5.82 -22.15
C LYS A 123 13.32 5.47 -22.80
#